data_AF-A0A3D4YEQ6-F1
#
_entry.id   AF-A0A3D4YEQ6-F1
#
_cell.length_a   1.000
_cell.length_b   1.000
_cell.length_c   1.000
_cell.angle_alpha   90.00
_cell.angle_beta   90.00
_cell.angle_gamma   90.00
#
_symmetry.space_group_name_H-M   'P 1'
#
loop_
_entity.id
_entity.type
_entity.pdbx_description
1 polymer ?
#
loop_
_entity_poly.entity_id
_entity_poly.type
_entity_poly.pdbx_seq_one_letter_code
_entity_poly.pdbx_strand_id
1 'polypeptide(L)' 'MAIRYTQAERAGYVDTFKTSGLSQTAFCKTQNISFKSFNNWVRLDSQVRLKKCSSSSDSGAH' A
#
# COMPACT_ATOMS: atom_id res chain seq x y z
N MET A 1 17.45 -12.93 6.52
CA MET A 1 16.01 -13.14 6.81
C MET A 1 15.18 -12.27 5.87
N ALA A 2 14.18 -12.84 5.20
CA ALA A 2 13.22 -12.04 4.42
C ALA A 2 12.14 -11.51 5.38
N ILE A 3 12.16 -10.22 5.68
CA ILE A 3 11.09 -9.59 6.47
C ILE A 3 9.81 -9.68 5.64
N ARG A 4 8.86 -10.51 6.07
CA ARG A 4 7.56 -10.67 5.40
C ARG A 4 6.60 -9.66 5.97
N TYR A 5 6.46 -8.53 5.29
CA TYR A 5 5.42 -7.55 5.63
C TYR A 5 4.05 -8.05 5.17
N THR A 6 3.10 -8.12 6.09
CA THR A 6 1.70 -8.43 5.78
C THR A 6 1.07 -7.32 4.94
N GLN A 7 -0.08 -7.59 4.32
CA GLN A 7 -0.77 -6.57 3.52
C GLN A 7 -1.24 -5.39 4.39
N ALA A 8 -1.68 -5.65 5.62
CA ALA A 8 -2.11 -4.63 6.57
C ALA A 8 -0.94 -3.71 6.98
N GLU A 9 0.22 -4.27 7.30
CA GLU A 9 1.41 -3.47 7.63
C GLU A 9 1.83 -2.58 6.47
N ARG A 10 1.86 -3.13 5.24
CA ARG A 10 2.20 -2.35 4.03
C ARG A 10 1.25 -1.18 3.82
N ALA A 11 -0.05 -1.41 4.01
CA ALA A 11 -1.05 -0.35 3.93
C ALA A 11 -0.82 0.72 5.00
N GLY A 12 -0.51 0.32 6.24
CA GLY A 12 -0.17 1.25 7.32
C GLY A 12 1.04 2.12 6.99
N TYR A 13 2.09 1.55 6.40
CA TYR A 13 3.26 2.31 5.95
C TYR A 13 2.92 3.31 4.83
N VAL A 14 2.12 2.91 3.84
CA VAL A 14 1.68 3.80 2.76
C VAL A 14 0.79 4.92 3.29
N ASP A 15 -0.07 4.63 4.27
CA ASP A 15 -0.93 5.64 4.89
C ASP A 15 -0.12 6.65 5.72
N THR A 16 0.81 6.15 6.53
CA THR A 16 1.76 6.97 7.30
C THR A 16 2.63 7.81 6.36
N PHE A 17 3.04 7.27 5.22
CA PHE A 17 3.78 8.01 4.20
C PHE A 17 2.97 9.17 3.62
N LYS A 18 1.69 8.93 3.30
CA LYS A 18 0.78 9.97 2.78
C LYS A 18 0.53 11.08 3.78
N THR A 19 0.46 10.77 5.07
CA THR A 19 0.25 11.77 6.14
C THR A 19 1.53 12.50 6.53
N SER A 20 2.69 11.84 6.45
CA SER A 20 3.97 12.45 6.82
C SER A 20 4.51 13.42 5.77
N GLY A 21 4.06 13.34 4.51
CA GLY A 21 4.48 14.27 3.44
C GLY A 21 5.97 14.18 3.09
N LEU A 22 6.66 13.15 3.58
CA LEU A 22 8.08 12.91 3.33
C LEU A 22 8.31 12.38 1.91
N SER A 23 9.51 12.56 1.39
CA SER A 23 9.94 11.84 0.19
C SER A 23 10.11 10.35 0.49
N GLN A 24 9.78 9.48 -0.47
CA GLN A 24 9.85 8.02 -0.31
C GLN A 24 11.22 7.55 0.23
N THR A 25 12.31 8.18 -0.22
CA THR A 25 13.67 7.88 0.22
C THR A 25 13.90 8.19 1.69
N ALA A 26 13.37 9.31 2.17
CA ALA A 26 13.47 9.70 3.58
C ALA A 26 12.64 8.76 4.46
N PHE A 27 11.41 8.47 4.04
CA PHE A 27 10.53 7.55 4.75
C PHE A 27 11.11 6.12 4.83
N CYS A 28 11.66 5.61 3.73
CA CYS A 28 12.32 4.31 3.69
C CYS A 28 13.53 4.25 4.62
N LYS A 29 14.32 5.33 4.73
CA LYS A 29 15.45 5.42 5.66
C LYS A 29 14.99 5.40 7.11
N THR A 30 13.96 6.18 7.44
CA THR A 30 13.40 6.25 8.81
C THR A 30 12.81 4.91 9.26
N GLN A 31 12.08 4.24 8.37
CA GLN A 31 11.42 2.96 8.68
C GLN A 31 12.30 1.73 8.43
N ASN A 32 13.54 1.94 7.96
CA ASN A 32 14.47 0.89 7.55
C ASN A 32 13.90 -0.09 6.50
N ILE A 33 13.08 0.43 5.59
CA ILE A 33 12.42 -0.34 4.52
C ILE A 33 13.21 -0.18 3.22
N SER A 34 13.29 -1.25 2.44
CA SER A 34 13.86 -1.17 1.09
C SER A 34 12.97 -0.34 0.16
N PHE A 35 13.56 0.66 -0.49
CA PHE A 35 12.87 1.53 -1.45
C PHE A 35 12.13 0.77 -2.55
N LYS A 36 12.75 -0.30 -3.08
CA LYS A 36 12.13 -1.14 -4.13
C LYS A 36 10.85 -1.82 -3.65
N SER A 37 10.86 -2.34 -2.41
CA SER A 37 9.69 -2.96 -1.79
C SER A 37 8.59 -1.93 -1.55
N PHE A 38 8.95 -0.78 -0.98
CA PHE A 38 8.01 0.30 -0.69
C PHE A 38 7.35 0.86 -1.95
N ASN A 39 8.12 1.15 -3.01
CA ASN A 39 7.59 1.63 -4.28
C ASN A 39 6.59 0.63 -4.90
N ASN A 40 6.85 -0.67 -4.79
CA ASN A 40 5.90 -1.69 -5.22
C ASN A 40 4.60 -1.64 -4.40
N TRP A 41 4.68 -1.40 -3.09
CA TRP A 41 3.49 -1.30 -2.24
C TRP A 41 2.64 -0.06 -2.54
N VAL A 42 3.26 1.09 -2.79
CA VAL A 42 2.55 2.31 -3.19
C VAL A 42 1.80 2.09 -4.52
N ARG A 43 2.42 1.40 -5.47
CA ARG A 43 1.78 1.02 -6.74
C ARG A 43 0.65 0.02 -6.59
N LEU A 44 0.76 -0.92 -5.65
CA LEU A 44 -0.30 -1.90 -5.37
C LEU A 44 -1.45 -1.26 -4.59
N ASP A 45 -1.18 -0.35 -3.65
CA ASP A 45 -2.20 0.40 -2.90
C ASP A 45 -3.12 1.19 -3.84
N SER A 46 -2.57 1.85 -4.87
CA SER A 46 -3.39 2.56 -5.86
C SER A 46 -4.31 1.62 -6.65
N GLN A 47 -3.82 0.43 -7.03
CA GLN A 47 -4.63 -0.58 -7.72
C GLN A 47 -5.69 -1.22 -6.82
N VAL A 48 -5.37 -1.49 -5.55
CA VAL A 48 -6.31 -2.06 -4.59
C VAL A 48 -7.44 -1.07 -4.28
N ARG A 49 -7.13 0.22 -4.11
CA ARG A 49 -8.17 1.25 -3.92
C ARG A 49 -9.04 1.43 -5.15
N LEU A 50 -8.48 1.38 -6.36
CA LEU A 50 -9.25 1.38 -7.60
C LEU A 50 -10.17 0.16 -7.72
N LYS A 51 -9.68 -1.01 -7.32
CA LYS A 51 -10.44 -2.27 -7.39
C LYS A 51 -11.54 -2.38 -6.33
N LYS A 52 -11.46 -1.59 -5.24
CA LYS A 52 -12.49 -1.48 -4.20
C LYS A 52 -13.79 -0.85 -4.73
N CYS A 53 -13.76 -0.13 -5.86
CA CYS A 53 -14.95 0.46 -6.48
C CYS A 53 -15.57 -0.38 -7.62
N SER A 54 -14.98 -1.52 -8.00
CA SER A 54 -15.47 -2.33 -9.14
C SER A 54 -16.15 -3.64 -8.74
N SER A 55 -16.34 -3.90 -7.44
CA SER A 55 -17.08 -5.07 -6.94
C SER A 55 -18.30 -4.64 -6.12
N SER A 56 -19.17 -3.85 -6.75
CA SER A 56 -20.57 -3.66 -6.36
C SER A 56 -21.40 -3.63 -7.66
N SER A 57 -21.43 -4.74 -8.38
CA SER A 57 -22.40 -5.00 -9.46
C SER A 57 -22.40 -6.50 -9.75
N ASP A 58 -23.18 -7.26 -8.99
CA ASP A 58 -23.98 -8.34 -9.59
C ASP A 58 -25.28 -8.46 -8.79
N SER A 59 -26.32 -7.84 -9.35
CA SER A 59 -27.71 -7.99 -8.95
C SER A 59 -28.34 -9.00 -9.90
N GLY A 60 -29.02 -10.03 -9.37
CA GLY A 60 -29.77 -10.95 -10.21
C GLY A 60 -30.64 -11.91 -9.39
N ALA A 61 -31.88 -11.50 -9.15
CA ALA A 61 -32.91 -12.23 -8.42
C ALA A 61 -33.28 -13.57 -9.08
N HIS A 62 -33.78 -14.51 -8.26
CA HIS A 62 -34.44 -15.73 -8.69
C HIS A 62 -35.85 -15.78 -8.07
#